data_AF-A0A059F0F3-F1
#
_entry.id   AF-A0A059F0F3-F1
#
_cell.length_a   1.000
_cell.length_b   1.000
_cell.length_c   1.000
_cell.angle_alpha   90.00
_cell.angle_beta   90.00
_cell.angle_gamma   90.00
#
_symmetry.space_group_name_H-M   'P 1'
#
loop_
_entity.id
_entity.type
_entity.pdbx_description
1 polymer ?
#
loop_
_entity_poly.entity_id
_entity_poly.type
_entity_poly.pdbx_seq_one_letter_code
_entity_poly.pdbx_strand_id
1 'polypeptide(L)'
;VLEGRLRVNSIFFTEGYPSYPTVAENLSLQHHIVNHNEGFVNEDGIHSNNIEGFWSYLKLEMRRQGGVLRNNIDEWLVDFTFRKRYLKNYDFNTVKNIYIEILKIIFN
;
A
#
# COMPACT_ATOMS: atom_id res chain seq x y z
N VAL A 1 11.80 4.88 10.85
CA VAL A 1 10.90 4.08 9.96
C VAL A 1 11.47 3.93 8.54
N LEU A 2 11.98 5.00 7.92
CA LEU A 2 12.53 4.95 6.56
C LEU A 2 14.05 4.68 6.50
N GLU A 3 14.77 4.97 7.59
CA GLU A 3 16.21 4.71 7.71
C GLU A 3 16.55 3.24 7.49
N GLY A 4 17.60 2.97 6.71
CA GLY A 4 18.01 1.61 6.33
C GLY A 4 17.09 0.90 5.32
N ARG A 5 15.96 1.53 4.92
CA ARG A 5 15.01 0.97 3.93
C ARG A 5 15.06 1.65 2.57
N LEU A 6 15.63 2.86 2.50
CA LEU A 6 15.77 3.64 1.28
C LEU A 6 17.24 3.76 0.89
N ARG A 7 17.50 3.83 -0.42
CA ARG A 7 18.83 4.15 -0.92
C ARG A 7 19.05 5.66 -0.80
N VAL A 8 20.25 6.06 -0.43
CA VAL A 8 20.68 7.47 -0.48
C VAL A 8 20.45 8.02 -1.89
N ASN A 9 20.04 9.30 -1.99
CA ASN A 9 19.68 10.00 -3.23
C ASN A 9 18.47 9.41 -3.97
N SER A 10 17.63 8.60 -3.31
CA SER A 10 16.34 8.20 -3.90
C SER A 10 15.44 9.41 -4.10
N ILE A 11 14.63 9.36 -5.16
CA ILE A 11 13.63 10.38 -5.45
C ILE A 11 12.43 10.17 -4.53
N PHE A 12 12.01 11.24 -3.88
CA PHE A 12 10.92 11.25 -2.91
C PHE A 12 9.85 12.24 -3.34
N PHE A 13 8.69 11.72 -3.76
CA PHE A 13 7.53 12.53 -4.12
C PHE A 13 6.54 12.55 -2.95
N THR A 14 6.13 13.73 -2.50
CA THR A 14 5.11 13.88 -1.44
C THR A 14 4.16 15.03 -1.73
N GLU A 15 3.06 15.09 -0.98
CA GLU A 15 2.30 16.32 -0.82
C GLU A 15 3.07 17.38 -0.01
N GLY A 16 2.53 18.59 0.10
CA GLY A 16 3.16 19.72 0.80
C GLY A 16 3.13 19.68 2.34
N TYR A 17 3.12 18.50 2.97
CA TYR A 17 3.07 18.42 4.44
C TYR A 17 4.39 18.91 5.07
N PRO A 18 4.37 19.78 6.11
CA PRO A 18 5.56 20.49 6.59
C PRO A 18 6.72 19.64 7.12
N SER A 19 6.49 18.39 7.53
CA SER A 19 7.55 17.54 8.07
C SER A 19 8.40 16.84 6.99
N TYR A 20 7.90 16.73 5.75
CA TYR A 20 8.60 16.00 4.70
C TYR A 20 9.95 16.60 4.28
N PRO A 21 10.11 17.94 4.16
CA PRO A 21 11.41 18.53 3.82
C PRO A 21 12.51 18.13 4.80
N THR A 22 12.25 18.20 6.12
CA THR A 22 13.22 17.78 7.14
C THR A 22 13.54 16.29 7.06
N VAL A 23 12.55 15.45 6.75
CA VAL A 23 12.78 14.00 6.56
C VAL A 23 13.66 13.73 5.34
N ALA A 24 13.41 14.44 4.23
CA ALA A 24 14.19 14.29 3.01
C ALA A 24 15.64 14.74 3.20
N GLU A 25 15.86 15.86 3.90
CA GLU A 25 17.18 16.36 4.25
C GLU A 25 17.95 15.33 5.10
N ASN A 26 17.34 14.87 6.20
CA ASN A 26 17.95 13.90 7.12
C ASN A 26 18.32 12.57 6.45
N LEU A 27 17.58 12.18 5.41
CA LEU A 27 17.80 10.91 4.69
C LEU A 27 18.52 11.10 3.34
N SER A 28 18.96 12.32 3.02
CA SER A 28 19.60 12.65 1.74
C SER A 28 18.77 12.19 0.53
N LEU A 29 17.48 12.56 0.52
CA LEU A 29 16.53 12.25 -0.54
C LEU A 29 16.33 13.44 -1.47
N GLN A 30 16.09 13.17 -2.76
CA GLN A 30 15.71 14.20 -3.73
C GLN A 30 14.21 14.46 -3.60
N HIS A 31 13.83 15.53 -2.91
CA HIS A 31 12.44 15.82 -2.58
C HIS A 31 11.73 16.63 -3.67
N HIS A 32 10.62 16.09 -4.16
CA HIS A 32 9.70 16.76 -5.07
C HIS A 32 8.32 16.83 -4.42
N ILE A 33 7.67 18.00 -4.53
CA ILE A 33 6.38 18.26 -3.89
C ILE A 33 5.30 18.34 -4.98
N VAL A 34 4.20 17.63 -4.78
CA VAL A 34 2.95 17.84 -5.52
C VAL A 34 2.15 18.90 -4.76
N ASN A 35 2.04 20.09 -5.34
CA ASN A 35 1.36 21.22 -4.71
C ASN A 35 -0.16 21.13 -4.90
N HIS A 36 -0.87 20.62 -3.89
CA HIS A 36 -2.32 20.47 -3.90
C HIS A 36 -3.11 21.80 -3.93
N ASN A 37 -2.46 22.95 -3.77
CA ASN A 37 -3.10 24.26 -4.01
C ASN A 37 -3.15 24.62 -5.50
N GLU A 38 -2.26 24.05 -6.31
CA GLU A 38 -2.17 24.29 -7.76
C GLU A 38 -2.84 23.15 -8.55
N GLY A 39 -2.71 21.91 -8.08
CA GLY A 39 -3.35 20.75 -8.69
C GLY A 39 -3.02 19.42 -8.00
N PHE A 40 -3.68 18.34 -8.42
CA PHE A 40 -3.45 16.99 -7.90
C PHE A 40 -2.37 16.21 -8.65
N VAL A 41 -1.76 16.83 -9.67
CA VAL A 41 -0.74 16.25 -10.55
C VAL A 41 0.31 17.33 -10.77
N ASN A 42 1.59 16.99 -10.66
CA ASN A 42 2.67 17.92 -10.98
C ASN A 42 2.89 18.03 -12.50
N GLU A 43 3.79 18.91 -12.93
CA GLU A 43 4.11 19.14 -14.35
C GLU A 43 4.60 17.87 -15.08
N ASP A 44 5.23 16.93 -14.35
CA ASP A 44 5.72 15.66 -14.89
C ASP A 44 4.65 14.55 -14.95
N GLY A 45 3.41 14.84 -14.57
CA GLY A 45 2.33 13.85 -14.52
C GLY A 45 2.32 12.97 -13.27
N ILE A 46 3.14 13.28 -12.26
CA ILE A 46 3.23 12.56 -10.99
C ILE A 46 2.13 12.99 -10.03
N HIS A 47 1.50 12.01 -9.37
CA HIS A 47 0.46 12.23 -8.39
C HIS A 47 0.50 11.17 -7.27
N SER A 48 0.01 11.52 -6.09
CA SER A 48 -0.09 10.62 -4.92
C SER A 48 -1.39 9.81 -4.85
N ASN A 49 -2.35 10.05 -5.75
CA ASN A 49 -3.69 9.44 -5.72
C ASN A 49 -3.69 7.90 -5.60
N ASN A 50 -2.74 7.22 -6.26
CA ASN A 50 -2.67 5.75 -6.23
C ASN A 50 -2.39 5.23 -4.81
N ILE A 51 -1.41 5.82 -4.12
CA ILE A 51 -1.02 5.38 -2.79
C ILE A 51 -2.07 5.79 -1.74
N GLU A 52 -2.65 6.99 -1.88
CA GLU A 52 -3.75 7.46 -1.03
C GLU A 52 -5.00 6.59 -1.15
N GLY A 53 -5.36 6.24 -2.39
CA GLY A 53 -6.45 5.31 -2.67
C GLY A 53 -6.16 3.93 -2.09
N PHE A 54 -4.93 3.42 -2.24
CA PHE A 54 -4.53 2.16 -1.63
C PHE A 54 -4.75 2.15 -0.11
N TRP A 55 -4.24 3.17 0.59
CA TRP A 55 -4.41 3.31 2.05
C TRP A 55 -5.86 3.47 2.47
N SER A 56 -6.68 4.16 1.67
CA SER A 56 -8.10 4.32 1.96
C SER A 56 -8.84 2.99 1.97
N TYR A 57 -8.61 2.14 0.96
CA TYR A 57 -9.15 0.78 0.91
C TYR A 57 -8.62 -0.11 2.04
N LEU A 58 -7.32 -0.03 2.33
CA LEU A 58 -6.69 -0.81 3.40
C LEU A 58 -7.33 -0.49 4.75
N LYS A 59 -7.45 0.79 5.11
CA LYS A 59 -8.10 1.23 6.35
C LYS A 59 -9.58 0.85 6.40
N LEU A 60 -10.29 0.91 5.27
CA LEU A 60 -11.69 0.49 5.19
C LEU A 60 -11.84 -1.00 5.50
N GLU A 61 -11.06 -1.85 4.85
CA GLU A 61 -11.12 -3.31 5.04
C GLU A 61 -10.71 -3.70 6.48
N MET A 62 -9.67 -3.08 7.01
CA MET A 62 -9.24 -3.31 8.40
C MET A 62 -10.36 -2.98 9.39
N ARG A 63 -11.10 -1.87 9.18
CA ARG A 63 -12.26 -1.51 10.00
C ARG A 63 -13.45 -2.47 9.81
N ARG A 64 -13.70 -2.92 8.58
CA ARG A 64 -14.76 -3.90 8.27
C ARG A 64 -14.57 -5.22 9.03
N GLN A 65 -13.32 -5.58 9.31
CA GLN A 65 -12.97 -6.78 10.06
C GLN A 65 -12.92 -6.57 11.59
N GLY A 66 -13.23 -5.36 12.08
CA GLY A 66 -13.16 -5.03 13.52
C GLY A 66 -11.76 -4.67 14.01
N GLY A 67 -10.83 -4.40 13.10
CA GLY A 67 -9.41 -4.19 13.40
C GLY A 67 -8.58 -5.47 13.22
N VAL A 68 -7.27 -5.33 13.39
CA VAL A 68 -6.30 -6.42 13.26
C VAL A 68 -5.38 -6.35 14.47
N LEU A 69 -5.10 -7.50 15.08
CA LEU A 69 -4.15 -7.59 16.19
C LEU A 69 -2.76 -7.15 15.70
N ARG A 70 -2.06 -6.36 16.50
CA ARG A 70 -0.77 -5.77 16.12
C ARG A 70 0.24 -6.80 15.61
N ASN A 71 0.28 -7.98 16.25
CA ASN A 71 1.20 -9.06 15.90
C ASN A 71 0.86 -9.72 14.55
N ASN A 72 -0.35 -9.50 14.02
CA ASN A 72 -0.83 -10.12 12.79
C ASN A 72 -0.90 -9.10 11.63
N ILE A 73 -0.45 -7.86 11.84
CA ILE A 73 -0.52 -6.81 10.81
C ILE A 73 0.25 -7.23 9.55
N ASP A 74 1.43 -7.82 9.70
CA ASP A 74 2.26 -8.20 8.55
C ASP A 74 1.60 -9.30 7.71
N GLU A 75 1.10 -10.35 8.35
CA GLU A 75 0.36 -11.44 7.67
C GLU A 75 -0.92 -10.91 7.01
N TRP A 76 -1.65 -10.05 7.71
CA TRP A 76 -2.86 -9.44 7.20
C TRP A 76 -2.59 -8.53 5.99
N LEU A 77 -1.49 -7.77 6.00
CA LEU A 77 -1.08 -6.93 4.86
C LEU A 77 -0.74 -7.77 3.63
N VAL A 78 -0.09 -8.92 3.83
CA VAL A 78 0.22 -9.87 2.74
C VAL A 78 -1.09 -10.41 2.14
N ASP A 79 -2.01 -10.89 2.98
CA ASP A 79 -3.32 -11.38 2.54
C ASP A 79 -4.13 -10.29 1.83
N PHE A 80 -4.24 -9.10 2.42
CA PHE A 80 -4.97 -7.97 1.84
C PHE A 80 -4.42 -7.61 0.45
N THR A 81 -3.10 -7.54 0.32
CA THR A 81 -2.44 -7.20 -0.94
C THR A 81 -2.65 -8.29 -1.99
N PHE A 82 -2.57 -9.56 -1.59
CA PHE A 82 -2.86 -10.70 -2.45
C PHE A 82 -4.30 -10.67 -2.95
N ARG A 83 -5.29 -10.56 -2.05
CA ARG A 83 -6.71 -10.48 -2.40
C ARG A 83 -7.00 -9.31 -3.35
N LYS A 84 -6.46 -8.12 -3.05
CA LYS A 84 -6.69 -6.92 -3.86
C LYS A 84 -6.06 -7.02 -5.26
N ARG A 85 -4.90 -7.67 -5.39
CA ARG A 85 -4.18 -7.81 -6.66
C ARG A 85 -4.75 -8.93 -7.53
N TYR A 86 -5.10 -10.06 -6.94
CA TYR A 86 -5.41 -11.28 -7.69
C TYR A 86 -6.87 -11.70 -7.61
N LEU A 87 -7.62 -11.34 -6.55
CA LEU A 87 -8.98 -11.83 -6.33
C LEU A 87 -10.08 -10.78 -6.57
N LYS A 88 -9.73 -9.56 -7.01
CA LYS A 88 -10.70 -8.47 -7.22
C LYS A 88 -11.86 -8.84 -8.15
N ASN A 89 -11.60 -9.67 -9.16
CA ASN A 89 -12.57 -10.10 -10.17
C ASN A 89 -12.90 -11.60 -10.07
N TYR A 90 -12.46 -12.27 -9.01
CA TYR A 90 -12.69 -13.71 -8.86
C TYR A 90 -14.03 -13.96 -8.17
N ASP A 91 -14.79 -14.88 -8.75
CA ASP A 91 -15.95 -15.44 -8.10
C ASP A 91 -15.51 -16.24 -6.85
N PHE A 92 -16.16 -15.97 -5.72
CA PHE A 92 -15.85 -16.60 -4.44
C PHE A 92 -15.97 -18.12 -4.51
N ASN A 93 -16.97 -18.64 -5.23
CA ASN A 93 -17.16 -20.08 -5.35
C ASN A 93 -16.02 -20.74 -6.12
N THR A 94 -15.50 -20.06 -7.14
CA THR A 94 -14.33 -20.51 -7.91
C THR A 94 -13.09 -20.63 -7.02
N VAL A 95 -12.79 -19.60 -6.21
CA VAL A 95 -11.64 -19.64 -5.29
C VAL A 95 -11.80 -20.73 -4.23
N LYS A 96 -13.01 -20.85 -3.66
CA LYS A 96 -13.34 -21.89 -2.68
C LYS A 96 -13.14 -23.29 -3.27
N ASN A 97 -13.59 -23.52 -4.51
CA ASN A 97 -13.44 -24.81 -5.17
C ASN A 97 -11.96 -25.14 -5.42
N ILE A 98 -11.16 -24.19 -5.93
CA ILE A 98 -9.71 -24.39 -6.12
C ILE A 98 -9.03 -24.74 -4.80
N TYR A 99 -9.38 -24.05 -3.71
CA TYR A 99 -8.84 -24.33 -2.39
C TYR A 99 -9.18 -25.75 -1.92
N ILE A 100 -10.44 -26.19 -2.10
CA ILE A 100 -10.86 -27.56 -1.76
C ILE A 100 -10.08 -28.59 -2.59
N GLU A 101 -9.87 -28.35 -3.89
CA GLU A 101 -9.09 -29.26 -4.74
C GLU A 101 -7.62 -29.35 -4.29
N ILE A 102 -7.00 -28.23 -3.90
CA ILE A 102 -5.64 -28.23 -3.33
C ILE A 102 -5.60 -29.04 -2.03
N LEU A 103 -6.58 -28.87 -1.13
CA LEU A 103 -6.65 -29.65 0.11
C LEU A 103 -6.79 -31.15 -0.18
N LYS A 104 -7.62 -31.53 -1.16
CA LYS A 104 -7.73 -32.93 -1.57
C LYS A 104 -6.40 -33.48 -2.07
N ILE A 105 -5.60 -32.70 -2.79
CA ILE A 105 -4.26 -33.13 -3.26
C ILE A 105 -3.27 -33.28 -2.11
N ILE A 106 -3.33 -32.39 -1.11
CA ILE A 106 -2.40 -32.41 0.03
C ILE A 106 -2.74 -33.53 1.03
N PHE A 107 -4.02 -33.87 1.15
CA PHE A 107 -4.54 -34.76 2.21
C PHE A 107 -5.15 -36.09 1.71
N ASN A 108 -5.14 -36.37 0.40
CA ASN A 108 -5.25 -37.75 -0.16
C ASN A 108 -3.86 -38.33 -0.37
#